data_AF-A0A9P2G9I8-F1
#
_entry.id   AF-A0A9P2G9I8-F1
#
_cell.length_a   1.000
_cell.length_b   1.000
_cell.length_c   1.000
_cell.angle_alpha   90.00
_cell.angle_beta   90.00
_cell.angle_gamma   90.00
#
_symmetry.space_group_name_H-M   'P 1'
#
loop_
_entity.id
_entity.type
_entity.pdbx_description
1 polymer ?
#
loop_
_entity_poly.entity_id
_entity_poly.type
_entity_poly.pdbx_seq_one_letter_code
_entity_poly.pdbx_strand_id
1 'polypeptide(L)'
;MNYIDVVNDSDSKIKFELMYYLNKELIVDSTPDFAPKKIRRLDLPYNATVIILRVWVLLSNNKYKLIYDESISKSERRCYGIRGSGNSIICEKIDCSTLPNTDFVDVKNKTPNLIRFEVIYTIEGKGYKDSSLNIKPNRSSSLIIPRTAENVQLKVFILEEKLHEDLWHAIYAEYMKHPFKFCYEVIGEFPKANCKKIPCNNVNDNGTPPISSPQCCKCCCCCCCPFKKI
;
A
#
# COMPACT_ATOMS: atom_id res chain seq x y z
N MET A 1 6.19 -5.99 17.80
CA MET A 1 5.76 -7.33 17.35
C MET A 1 6.75 -7.83 16.30
N ASN A 2 6.95 -9.14 16.20
CA ASN A 2 7.48 -9.73 14.97
C ASN A 2 6.31 -10.04 14.03
N TYR A 3 6.60 -10.31 12.77
CA TYR A 3 5.56 -10.61 11.79
C TYR A 3 6.11 -11.36 10.59
N ILE A 4 5.21 -12.02 9.87
CA ILE A 4 5.46 -12.65 8.60
C ILE A 4 4.67 -11.89 7.53
N ASP A 5 5.36 -11.33 6.54
CA ASP A 5 4.71 -10.77 5.36
C ASP A 5 4.64 -11.84 4.26
N VAL A 6 3.46 -12.00 3.65
CA VAL A 6 3.28 -12.95 2.57
C VAL A 6 2.66 -12.29 1.35
N VAL A 7 3.35 -12.40 0.22
CA VAL A 7 2.94 -11.84 -1.07
C VAL A 7 2.39 -12.96 -1.94
N ASN A 8 1.13 -12.84 -2.37
CA ASN A 8 0.53 -13.76 -3.32
C ASN A 8 0.61 -13.18 -4.74
N ASP A 9 1.69 -13.49 -5.46
CA ASP A 9 1.85 -13.16 -6.87
C ASP A 9 1.40 -14.31 -7.81
N SER A 10 0.75 -15.34 -7.27
CA SER A 10 0.17 -16.42 -8.08
C SER A 10 -1.18 -16.05 -8.69
N ASP A 11 -1.69 -16.91 -9.57
CA ASP A 11 -3.03 -16.77 -10.15
C ASP A 11 -4.15 -17.37 -9.28
N SER A 12 -3.82 -17.95 -8.13
CA SER A 12 -4.75 -18.72 -7.31
C SER A 12 -4.93 -18.13 -5.91
N LYS A 13 -6.08 -18.42 -5.29
CA LYS A 13 -6.30 -18.08 -3.89
C LYS A 13 -5.41 -18.95 -3.02
N ILE A 14 -4.90 -18.40 -1.93
CA ILE A 14 -4.12 -19.15 -0.93
C ILE A 14 -4.71 -18.98 0.46
N LYS A 15 -4.35 -19.86 1.38
CA LYS A 15 -4.60 -19.68 2.82
C LYS A 15 -3.37 -20.06 3.61
N PHE A 16 -3.20 -19.42 4.75
CA PHE A 16 -2.13 -19.67 5.68
C PHE A 16 -2.68 -20.30 6.94
N GLU A 17 -1.88 -21.19 7.50
CA GLU A 17 -2.06 -21.68 8.85
C GLU A 17 -0.74 -21.44 9.59
N LEU A 18 -0.83 -20.66 10.66
CA LEU A 18 0.27 -20.34 11.54
C LEU A 18 0.01 -21.00 12.89
N MET A 19 0.83 -21.98 13.23
CA MET A 19 0.76 -22.65 14.53
C MET A 19 1.96 -22.22 15.36
N TYR A 20 1.76 -21.93 16.63
CA TYR A 20 2.86 -21.62 17.55
C TYR A 20 2.47 -21.87 19.00
N TYR A 21 3.46 -22.08 19.85
CA TYR A 21 3.25 -22.16 21.29
C TYR A 21 3.43 -20.79 21.93
N LEU A 22 2.46 -20.40 22.75
CA LEU A 22 2.50 -19.23 23.61
C LEU A 22 2.24 -19.67 25.04
N ASN A 23 3.20 -19.47 25.94
CA ASN A 23 3.08 -19.89 27.35
C ASN A 23 2.69 -21.39 27.52
N LYS A 24 3.22 -22.26 26.64
CA LYS A 24 2.92 -23.72 26.54
C LYS A 24 1.53 -24.08 25.99
N GLU A 25 0.74 -23.11 25.57
CA GLU A 25 -0.52 -23.36 24.85
C GLU A 25 -0.28 -23.30 23.34
N LEU A 26 -0.83 -24.27 22.61
CA LEU A 26 -0.79 -24.27 21.15
C LEU A 26 -1.87 -23.31 20.63
N ILE A 27 -1.43 -22.29 19.90
CA ILE A 27 -2.29 -21.40 19.14
C ILE A 27 -2.23 -21.82 17.68
N VAL A 28 -3.39 -21.95 17.06
CA VAL A 28 -3.54 -22.18 15.61
C VAL A 28 -4.33 -21.02 15.04
N ASP A 29 -3.68 -20.20 14.22
CA ASP A 29 -4.32 -19.12 13.48
C ASP A 29 -4.41 -19.52 12.01
N SER A 30 -5.63 -19.52 11.47
CA SER A 30 -5.91 -19.84 10.08
C SER A 30 -6.52 -18.64 9.40
N THR A 31 -5.92 -18.23 8.29
CA THR A 31 -6.42 -17.09 7.53
C THR A 31 -7.56 -17.50 6.60
N PRO A 32 -8.56 -16.63 6.36
CA PRO A 32 -9.47 -16.80 5.24
C PRO A 32 -8.73 -16.75 3.90
N ASP A 33 -9.41 -17.21 2.84
CA ASP A 33 -8.89 -17.20 1.48
C ASP A 33 -8.35 -15.83 1.07
N PHE A 34 -7.11 -15.88 0.61
CA PHE A 34 -6.33 -14.74 0.22
C PHE A 34 -6.20 -14.71 -1.30
N ALA A 35 -6.85 -13.72 -1.91
CA ALA A 35 -6.90 -13.60 -3.36
C ALA A 35 -5.51 -13.37 -4.00
N PRO A 36 -5.35 -13.72 -5.29
CA PRO A 36 -4.22 -13.30 -6.10
C PRO A 36 -3.90 -11.81 -5.97
N LYS A 37 -2.61 -11.47 -6.11
CA LYS A 37 -2.06 -10.10 -6.16
C LYS A 37 -2.32 -9.29 -4.91
N LYS A 38 -2.22 -9.93 -3.74
CA LYS A 38 -2.37 -9.29 -2.45
C LYS A 38 -1.12 -9.54 -1.59
N ILE A 39 -0.88 -8.68 -0.61
CA ILE A 39 0.05 -8.92 0.51
C ILE A 39 -0.70 -8.99 1.85
N ARG A 40 -0.32 -9.95 2.71
CA ARG A 40 -0.89 -10.10 4.06
C ARG A 40 0.22 -10.15 5.09
N ARG A 41 0.00 -9.46 6.20
CA ARG A 41 0.83 -9.57 7.39
C ARG A 41 0.20 -10.53 8.39
N LEU A 42 1.00 -11.42 8.94
CA LEU A 42 0.65 -12.30 10.05
C LEU A 42 1.48 -11.87 11.25
N ASP A 43 0.83 -11.38 12.29
CA ASP A 43 1.52 -10.96 13.49
C ASP A 43 2.02 -12.16 14.30
N LEU A 44 3.23 -12.03 14.83
CA LEU A 44 3.90 -13.09 15.57
C LEU A 44 4.33 -12.57 16.94
N PRO A 45 3.82 -13.15 18.05
CA PRO A 45 4.25 -12.78 19.39
C PRO A 45 5.75 -13.00 19.58
N TYR A 46 6.41 -12.12 20.35
CA TYR A 46 7.87 -12.19 20.56
C TYR A 46 8.33 -13.47 21.27
N ASN A 47 7.51 -13.98 22.18
CA ASN A 47 7.73 -15.18 22.98
C ASN A 47 7.12 -16.45 22.35
N ALA A 48 6.65 -16.37 21.11
CA ALA A 48 6.18 -17.55 20.38
C ALA A 48 7.34 -18.52 20.12
N THR A 49 7.13 -19.80 20.42
CA THR A 49 8.09 -20.88 20.18
C THR A 49 7.47 -21.97 19.32
N VAL A 50 8.31 -22.78 18.67
CA VAL A 50 7.88 -23.89 17.79
C VAL A 50 6.83 -23.40 16.78
N ILE A 51 7.23 -22.43 15.97
CA ILE A 51 6.34 -21.78 15.01
C ILE A 51 6.34 -22.63 13.73
N ILE A 52 5.16 -22.91 13.18
CA ILE A 52 4.99 -23.67 11.95
C ILE A 52 4.13 -22.83 11.01
N LEU A 53 4.68 -22.52 9.83
CA LEU A 53 3.95 -21.84 8.76
C LEU A 53 3.60 -22.85 7.68
N ARG A 54 2.30 -23.00 7.42
CA ARG A 54 1.79 -23.77 6.29
C ARG A 54 1.10 -22.87 5.29
N VAL A 55 1.39 -23.09 4.01
CA VAL A 55 0.77 -22.37 2.90
C VAL A 55 0.02 -23.36 2.03
N TRP A 56 -1.26 -23.10 1.85
CA TRP A 56 -2.14 -23.90 1.01
C TRP A 56 -2.62 -23.07 -0.17
N VAL A 57 -2.71 -23.68 -1.35
CA VAL A 57 -3.28 -23.06 -2.55
C VAL A 57 -4.61 -23.73 -2.91
N LEU A 58 -5.58 -22.93 -3.32
CA LEU A 58 -6.85 -23.41 -3.87
C LEU A 58 -6.67 -23.69 -5.36
N LEU A 59 -6.77 -24.97 -5.73
CA LEU A 59 -6.70 -25.42 -7.12
C LEU A 59 -8.04 -25.21 -7.84
N SER A 60 -8.01 -25.26 -9.18
CA SER A 60 -9.20 -25.09 -10.03
C SER A 60 -10.32 -26.11 -9.77
N ASN A 61 -10.00 -27.28 -9.21
CA ASN A 61 -10.96 -28.30 -8.79
C ASN A 61 -11.56 -28.03 -7.38
N ASN A 62 -11.38 -26.82 -6.86
CA ASN A 62 -11.82 -26.37 -5.53
C ASN A 62 -11.22 -27.18 -4.37
N LYS A 63 -10.07 -27.83 -4.57
CA LYS A 63 -9.32 -28.53 -3.51
C LYS A 63 -8.10 -27.72 -3.09
N TYR A 64 -7.77 -27.84 -1.81
CA TYR A 64 -6.55 -27.27 -1.26
C TYR A 64 -5.35 -28.20 -1.43
N LYS A 65 -4.22 -27.65 -1.85
CA LYS A 65 -2.92 -28.34 -1.90
C LYS A 65 -1.93 -27.59 -1.01
N LEU A 66 -1.25 -28.32 -0.11
CA LEU A 66 -0.13 -27.79 0.65
C LEU A 66 1.04 -27.55 -0.31
N ILE A 67 1.55 -26.33 -0.34
CA ILE A 67 2.68 -25.95 -1.20
C ILE A 67 3.91 -25.53 -0.39
N TYR A 68 3.75 -25.34 0.92
CA TYR A 68 4.83 -24.95 1.82
C TYR A 68 4.52 -25.38 3.25
N ASP A 69 5.54 -25.92 3.93
CA ASP A 69 5.52 -26.23 5.35
C ASP A 69 6.93 -25.96 5.88
N GLU A 70 7.07 -24.98 6.77
CA GLU A 70 8.34 -24.64 7.40
C GLU A 70 8.17 -24.52 8.92
N SER A 71 9.11 -25.13 9.65
CA SER A 71 9.29 -24.87 11.08
C SER A 71 10.27 -23.71 11.29
N ILE A 72 9.81 -22.69 12.00
CA ILE A 72 10.54 -21.48 12.32
C ILE A 72 10.98 -21.56 13.78
N SER A 73 12.29 -21.56 14.00
CA SER A 73 12.91 -21.77 15.32
C SER A 73 12.81 -20.55 16.25
N LYS A 74 12.59 -19.35 15.71
CA LYS A 74 12.51 -18.12 16.48
C LYS A 74 11.50 -17.14 15.88
N SER A 75 10.77 -16.45 16.75
CA SER A 75 9.96 -15.31 16.35
C SER A 75 10.86 -14.20 15.81
N GLU A 76 10.75 -13.91 14.51
CA GLU A 76 11.50 -12.87 13.81
C GLU A 76 10.74 -12.43 12.55
N ARG A 77 11.15 -11.30 11.95
CA ARG A 77 10.58 -10.84 10.69
C ARG A 77 10.94 -11.79 9.56
N ARG A 78 9.93 -12.30 8.83
CA ARG A 78 10.13 -13.15 7.64
C ARG A 78 9.20 -12.74 6.51
N CYS A 79 9.62 -13.04 5.28
CA CYS A 79 8.86 -12.69 4.09
C CYS A 79 8.82 -13.87 3.12
N TYR A 80 7.64 -14.12 2.56
CA TYR A 80 7.42 -15.21 1.60
C TYR A 80 6.73 -14.69 0.35
N GLY A 81 7.14 -15.22 -0.81
CA GLY A 81 6.52 -14.95 -2.09
C GLY A 81 5.89 -16.23 -2.64
N ILE A 82 4.61 -16.17 -3.01
CA ILE A 82 3.93 -17.24 -3.72
C ILE A 82 3.84 -16.84 -5.19
N ARG A 83 4.35 -17.68 -6.09
CA ARG A 83 4.44 -17.40 -7.53
C ARG A 83 4.04 -18.62 -8.35
N GLY A 84 3.69 -18.38 -9.61
CA GLY A 84 3.35 -19.43 -10.57
C GLY A 84 1.86 -19.51 -10.86
N SER A 85 1.46 -20.54 -11.59
CA SER A 85 0.08 -20.75 -12.06
C SER A 85 -0.37 -22.20 -11.96
N GLY A 86 -1.64 -22.40 -11.62
CA GLY A 86 -2.26 -23.72 -11.51
C GLY A 86 -1.46 -24.68 -10.62
N ASN A 87 -0.99 -25.80 -11.18
CA ASN A 87 -0.26 -26.82 -10.42
C ASN A 87 1.22 -26.49 -10.17
N SER A 88 1.77 -25.45 -10.82
CA SER A 88 3.17 -25.02 -10.74
C SER A 88 3.42 -23.96 -9.67
N ILE A 89 2.42 -23.66 -8.84
CA ILE A 89 2.53 -22.66 -7.79
C ILE A 89 3.51 -23.13 -6.72
N ILE A 90 4.46 -22.26 -6.39
CA ILE A 90 5.47 -22.47 -5.36
C ILE A 90 5.43 -21.33 -4.35
N CYS A 91 5.89 -21.62 -3.14
CA CYS A 91 6.15 -20.64 -2.10
C CYS A 91 7.65 -20.66 -1.79
N GLU A 92 8.27 -19.49 -1.74
CA GLU A 92 9.67 -19.35 -1.40
C GLU A 92 9.87 -18.23 -0.38
N LYS A 93 10.90 -18.38 0.44
CA LYS A 93 11.37 -17.30 1.31
C LYS A 93 12.01 -16.23 0.43
N ILE A 94 11.61 -14.98 0.61
CA ILE A 94 12.18 -13.84 -0.10
C ILE A 94 12.87 -12.90 0.89
N ASP A 95 13.81 -12.10 0.40
CA ASP A 95 14.40 -11.06 1.23
C ASP A 95 13.36 -9.98 1.54
N CYS A 96 13.09 -9.76 2.82
CA CYS A 96 12.18 -8.72 3.29
C CYS A 96 12.57 -7.31 2.85
N SER A 97 13.85 -7.06 2.54
CA SER A 97 14.35 -5.78 2.03
C SER A 97 13.82 -5.47 0.62
N THR A 98 13.58 -6.52 -0.19
CA THR A 98 13.02 -6.38 -1.54
C THR A 98 11.55 -5.95 -1.52
N LEU A 99 10.89 -6.10 -0.36
CA LEU A 99 9.55 -5.59 -0.16
C LEU A 99 9.63 -4.12 0.28
N PRO A 100 9.13 -3.15 -0.52
CA PRO A 100 9.29 -1.72 -0.23
C PRO A 100 8.60 -1.32 1.07
N ASN A 101 9.35 -0.85 2.08
CA ASN A 101 8.87 -0.66 3.48
C ASN A 101 7.54 0.13 3.63
N THR A 102 7.22 0.97 2.66
CA THR A 102 5.96 1.73 2.53
C THR A 102 5.52 1.74 1.08
N ASP A 103 4.22 1.53 0.88
CA ASP A 103 3.56 1.72 -0.40
C ASP A 103 3.08 3.18 -0.50
N PHE A 104 3.07 3.76 -1.70
CA PHE A 104 2.66 5.15 -1.88
C PHE A 104 2.06 5.42 -3.26
N VAL A 105 1.28 6.50 -3.30
CA VAL A 105 0.84 7.14 -4.54
C VAL A 105 1.40 8.55 -4.55
N ASP A 106 2.12 8.90 -5.61
CA ASP A 106 2.60 10.26 -5.86
C ASP A 106 1.90 10.84 -7.10
N VAL A 107 1.37 12.05 -6.98
CA VAL A 107 0.69 12.73 -8.09
C VAL A 107 1.33 14.08 -8.31
N LYS A 108 1.83 14.31 -9.52
CA LYS A 108 2.39 15.57 -9.97
C LYS A 108 1.37 16.38 -10.77
N ASN A 109 1.18 17.63 -10.39
CA ASN A 109 0.37 18.58 -11.14
C ASN A 109 1.21 19.28 -12.21
N LYS A 110 0.89 19.09 -13.49
CA LYS A 110 1.43 19.87 -14.62
C LYS A 110 0.34 20.71 -15.30
N THR A 111 -0.83 20.84 -14.69
CA THR A 111 -1.92 21.71 -15.15
C THR A 111 -1.78 23.11 -14.53
N PRO A 112 -2.41 24.15 -15.10
CA PRO A 112 -2.46 25.48 -14.51
C PRO A 112 -3.44 25.58 -13.31
N ASN A 113 -4.35 24.63 -13.14
CA ASN A 113 -5.34 24.61 -12.07
C ASN A 113 -4.79 23.93 -10.80
N LEU A 114 -5.44 24.15 -9.65
CA LEU A 114 -5.22 23.31 -8.48
C LEU A 114 -5.77 21.90 -8.73
N ILE A 115 -5.04 20.89 -8.26
CA ILE A 115 -5.54 19.51 -8.22
C ILE A 115 -5.49 18.99 -6.78
N ARG A 116 -6.23 17.91 -6.52
CA ARG A 116 -6.06 17.09 -5.33
C ARG A 116 -6.38 15.65 -5.68
N PHE A 117 -5.96 14.71 -4.87
CA PHE A 117 -6.34 13.32 -5.05
C PHE A 117 -6.76 12.67 -3.74
N GLU A 118 -7.52 11.60 -3.86
CA GLU A 118 -7.94 10.77 -2.74
C GLU A 118 -7.57 9.32 -3.03
N VAL A 119 -7.15 8.61 -1.99
CA VAL A 119 -6.98 7.16 -2.01
C VAL A 119 -8.02 6.56 -1.08
N ILE A 120 -8.86 5.70 -1.63
CA ILE A 120 -9.88 4.94 -0.91
C ILE A 120 -9.41 3.50 -0.86
N TYR A 121 -9.44 2.86 0.31
CA TYR A 121 -8.99 1.49 0.47
C TYR A 121 -9.68 0.80 1.63
N THR A 122 -9.50 -0.51 1.76
CA THR A 122 -10.06 -1.30 2.86
C THR A 122 -8.97 -2.04 3.63
N ILE A 123 -8.95 -1.99 4.95
CA ILE A 123 -8.08 -2.84 5.80
C ILE A 123 -9.01 -3.72 6.63
N GLU A 124 -8.83 -5.04 6.55
CA GLU A 124 -9.62 -6.02 7.32
C GLU A 124 -11.14 -5.78 7.20
N GLY A 125 -11.61 -5.44 5.99
CA GLY A 125 -13.02 -5.17 5.70
C GLY A 125 -13.53 -3.78 6.11
N LYS A 126 -12.73 -2.96 6.81
CA LYS A 126 -13.08 -1.57 7.13
C LYS A 126 -12.61 -0.64 6.03
N GLY A 127 -13.46 0.30 5.60
CA GLY A 127 -13.14 1.29 4.59
C GLY A 127 -12.44 2.51 5.16
N TYR A 128 -11.44 3.01 4.43
CA TYR A 128 -10.62 4.18 4.74
C TYR A 128 -10.56 5.10 3.52
N LYS A 129 -10.39 6.40 3.78
CA LYS A 129 -10.18 7.40 2.75
C LYS A 129 -9.16 8.43 3.23
N ASP A 130 -8.09 8.56 2.49
CA ASP A 130 -7.07 9.58 2.69
C ASP A 130 -7.09 10.57 1.52
N SER A 131 -6.99 11.86 1.83
CA SER A 131 -7.02 12.93 0.82
C SER A 131 -5.70 13.69 0.86
N SER A 132 -5.18 14.06 -0.31
CA SER A 132 -4.01 14.92 -0.42
C SER A 132 -4.35 16.36 -0.04
N LEU A 133 -3.33 17.14 0.29
CA LEU A 133 -3.45 18.59 0.26
C LEU A 133 -3.66 19.06 -1.20
N ASN A 134 -4.11 20.31 -1.36
CA ASN A 134 -4.21 20.94 -2.68
C ASN A 134 -2.81 21.07 -3.31
N ILE A 135 -2.67 20.56 -4.52
CA ILE A 135 -1.41 20.52 -5.26
C ILE A 135 -1.41 21.66 -6.28
N LYS A 136 -0.53 22.63 -6.05
CA LYS A 136 -0.32 23.78 -6.94
C LYS A 136 0.32 23.35 -8.28
N PRO A 137 0.20 24.17 -9.33
CA PRO A 137 0.88 23.93 -10.59
C PRO A 137 2.37 23.63 -10.40
N ASN A 138 2.87 22.63 -11.14
CA ASN A 138 4.24 22.13 -11.10
C ASN A 138 4.73 21.57 -9.76
N ARG A 139 3.82 21.30 -8.80
CA ARG A 139 4.13 20.61 -7.54
C ARG A 139 3.60 19.17 -7.56
N SER A 140 4.06 18.37 -6.60
CA SER A 140 3.55 17.02 -6.35
C SER A 140 3.14 16.87 -4.89
N SER A 141 2.34 15.85 -4.63
CA SER A 141 2.01 15.39 -3.28
C SER A 141 1.89 13.87 -3.31
N SER A 142 2.23 13.24 -2.18
CA SER A 142 2.16 11.79 -2.06
C SER A 142 1.37 11.39 -0.81
N LEU A 143 0.65 10.28 -0.92
CA LEU A 143 -0.01 9.62 0.21
C LEU A 143 0.62 8.25 0.41
N ILE A 144 0.92 7.92 1.67
CA ILE A 144 1.38 6.60 2.07
C ILE A 144 0.16 5.69 2.19
N ILE A 145 0.22 4.52 1.58
CA ILE A 145 -0.82 3.51 1.64
C ILE A 145 -0.33 2.38 2.56
N PRO A 146 -1.11 1.98 3.58
CA PRO A 146 -0.78 0.80 4.37
C PRO A 146 -0.69 -0.43 3.47
N ARG A 147 0.35 -1.26 3.61
CA ARG A 147 0.50 -2.45 2.74
C ARG A 147 -0.65 -3.44 2.83
N THR A 148 -1.30 -3.51 3.99
CA THR A 148 -2.48 -4.35 4.22
C THR A 148 -3.75 -3.79 3.59
N ALA A 149 -3.66 -2.63 2.93
CA ALA A 149 -4.77 -2.05 2.19
C ALA A 149 -5.17 -2.93 1.00
N GLU A 150 -6.46 -3.20 0.92
CA GLU A 150 -7.12 -3.89 -0.17
C GLU A 150 -8.04 -2.93 -0.93
N ASN A 151 -8.46 -3.33 -2.14
CA ASN A 151 -9.42 -2.58 -2.96
C ASN A 151 -9.05 -1.09 -3.16
N VAL A 152 -7.75 -0.83 -3.28
CA VAL A 152 -7.20 0.53 -3.38
C VAL A 152 -7.71 1.20 -4.66
N GLN A 153 -8.33 2.37 -4.51
CA GLN A 153 -8.81 3.21 -5.60
C GLN A 153 -8.21 4.61 -5.46
N LEU A 154 -7.59 5.10 -6.52
CA LEU A 154 -7.19 6.49 -6.66
C LEU A 154 -8.30 7.27 -7.36
N LYS A 155 -8.60 8.46 -6.86
CA LYS A 155 -9.41 9.47 -7.54
C LYS A 155 -8.64 10.78 -7.61
N VAL A 156 -8.58 11.40 -8.79
CA VAL A 156 -7.92 12.70 -8.98
C VAL A 156 -8.95 13.74 -9.39
N PHE A 157 -8.87 14.90 -8.75
CA PHE A 157 -9.77 16.01 -8.93
C PHE A 157 -9.01 17.25 -9.37
N ILE A 158 -9.63 18.05 -10.24
CA ILE A 158 -9.14 19.37 -10.67
C ILE A 158 -10.13 20.44 -10.23
N LEU A 159 -9.62 21.59 -9.82
CA LEU A 159 -10.43 22.73 -9.41
C LEU A 159 -10.78 23.61 -10.61
N GLU A 160 -12.08 23.82 -10.80
CA GLU A 160 -12.63 24.89 -11.63
C GLU A 160 -12.96 26.06 -10.70
N GLU A 161 -12.09 27.08 -10.67
CA GLU A 161 -12.34 28.32 -9.93
C GLU A 161 -13.42 29.13 -10.66
N LYS A 162 -14.59 29.29 -10.03
CA LYS A 162 -15.64 30.20 -10.51
C LYS A 162 -15.75 31.38 -9.58
N LEU A 163 -16.24 32.51 -10.11
CA LEU A 163 -16.47 33.76 -9.37
C LEU A 163 -17.28 33.62 -8.08
N HIS A 164 -18.07 32.54 -7.91
CA HIS A 164 -18.99 32.37 -6.79
C HIS A 164 -18.82 31.05 -6.01
N GLU A 165 -18.26 30.00 -6.61
CA GLU A 165 -18.06 28.73 -5.92
C GLU A 165 -16.97 27.89 -6.61
N ASP A 166 -16.05 27.38 -5.81
CA ASP A 166 -14.98 26.48 -6.24
C ASP A 166 -15.53 25.07 -6.46
N LEU A 167 -15.50 24.59 -7.71
CA LEU A 167 -16.03 23.28 -8.07
C LEU A 167 -14.90 22.28 -8.36
N TRP A 168 -14.91 21.15 -7.66
CA TRP A 168 -13.95 20.06 -7.85
C TRP A 168 -14.50 18.99 -8.80
N HIS A 169 -13.84 18.80 -9.94
CA HIS A 169 -14.23 17.81 -10.94
C HIS A 169 -13.33 16.59 -10.87
N ALA A 170 -13.92 15.40 -10.80
CA ALA A 170 -13.17 14.15 -10.91
C ALA A 170 -12.72 13.96 -12.37
N ILE A 171 -11.42 13.87 -12.59
CA ILE A 171 -10.82 13.69 -13.93
C ILE A 171 -10.18 12.32 -14.11
N TYR A 172 -10.02 11.55 -13.03
CA TYR A 172 -9.43 10.23 -13.08
C TYR A 172 -9.93 9.36 -11.93
N ALA A 173 -10.16 8.08 -12.23
CA ALA A 173 -10.36 7.05 -11.24
C ALA A 173 -9.75 5.74 -11.72
N GLU A 174 -8.91 5.10 -10.89
CA GLU A 174 -8.29 3.81 -11.21
C GLU A 174 -8.23 2.93 -9.97
N TYR A 175 -8.52 1.64 -10.15
CA TYR A 175 -8.25 0.61 -9.14
C TYR A 175 -6.82 0.11 -9.28
N MET A 176 -6.07 0.22 -8.19
CA MET A 176 -4.66 -0.16 -8.16
C MET A 176 -4.50 -1.64 -7.85
N LYS A 177 -3.69 -2.33 -8.66
CA LYS A 177 -3.28 -3.73 -8.45
C LYS A 177 -1.78 -3.79 -8.19
N HIS A 178 -1.38 -4.55 -7.18
CA HIS A 178 -0.01 -4.71 -6.65
C HIS A 178 1.14 -4.75 -7.69
N PRO A 179 2.39 -4.30 -7.36
CA PRO A 179 2.85 -3.62 -6.14
C PRO A 179 2.72 -2.08 -6.16
N PHE A 180 2.45 -1.49 -4.97
CA PHE A 180 1.90 -0.14 -4.82
C PHE A 180 2.96 0.96 -4.71
N LYS A 181 3.76 1.11 -5.76
CA LYS A 181 4.44 2.36 -6.08
C LYS A 181 3.81 2.91 -7.36
N PHE A 182 2.90 3.86 -7.23
CA PHE A 182 2.28 4.49 -8.37
C PHE A 182 2.60 5.96 -8.43
N CYS A 183 3.17 6.39 -9.55
CA CYS A 183 3.42 7.78 -9.83
C CYS A 183 2.55 8.21 -11.01
N TYR A 184 1.90 9.36 -10.87
CA TYR A 184 1.03 9.93 -11.89
C TYR A 184 1.43 11.36 -12.18
N GLU A 185 1.15 11.79 -13.40
CA GLU A 185 1.15 13.19 -13.78
C GLU A 185 -0.24 13.59 -14.31
N VAL A 186 -0.72 14.74 -13.87
CA VAL A 186 -1.92 15.38 -14.41
C VAL A 186 -1.48 16.46 -15.39
N ILE A 187 -1.90 16.35 -16.64
CA ILE A 187 -1.51 17.24 -17.75
C ILE A 187 -2.73 17.80 -18.46
N GLY A 188 -2.54 18.89 -19.21
CA GLY A 188 -3.60 19.57 -19.94
C GLY A 188 -4.32 20.60 -19.08
N GLU A 189 -5.48 21.04 -19.56
CA GLU A 189 -6.28 22.10 -18.94
C GLU A 189 -7.72 21.61 -18.79
N PHE A 190 -8.40 22.03 -17.73
CA PHE A 190 -9.82 21.73 -17.59
C PHE A 190 -10.62 22.31 -18.77
N PRO A 191 -11.58 21.56 -19.38
CA PRO A 191 -12.10 20.24 -19.01
C PRO A 191 -11.39 19.04 -19.67
N LYS A 192 -10.32 19.27 -20.44
CA LYS A 192 -9.56 18.24 -21.17
C LYS A 192 -8.35 17.70 -20.40
N ALA A 193 -8.26 17.98 -19.11
CA ALA A 193 -7.17 17.51 -18.25
C ALA A 193 -7.18 15.98 -18.18
N ASN A 194 -6.01 15.37 -18.19
CA ASN A 194 -5.85 13.93 -18.18
C ASN A 194 -4.78 13.53 -17.16
N CYS A 195 -4.96 12.37 -16.53
CA CYS A 195 -4.02 11.78 -15.59
C CYS A 195 -3.34 10.58 -16.24
N LYS A 196 -2.01 10.55 -16.26
CA LYS A 196 -1.21 9.48 -16.84
C LYS A 196 -0.30 8.87 -15.79
N LYS A 197 -0.25 7.53 -15.77
CA LYS A 197 0.75 6.80 -14.97
C LYS A 197 2.13 6.97 -15.60
N ILE A 198 3.12 7.28 -14.77
CA ILE A 198 4.52 7.45 -15.16
C ILE A 198 5.43 6.57 -14.30
N PRO A 199 6.66 6.26 -14.75
CA PRO A 199 7.66 5.65 -13.89
C PRO A 199 7.93 6.52 -12.65
N CYS A 200 8.01 5.89 -11.48
CA CYS A 200 8.44 6.56 -10.26
C CYS A 200 9.95 6.81 -10.30
N ASN A 201 10.37 7.98 -10.79
CA ASN A 201 11.78 8.37 -10.77
C ASN A 201 12.13 9.02 -9.43
N ASN A 202 13.26 8.62 -8.82
CA ASN A 202 13.84 9.18 -7.58
C ASN A 202 13.09 8.88 -6.28
N VAL A 203 12.91 7.59 -5.95
CA VAL A 203 12.64 7.20 -4.56
C VAL A 203 13.82 6.38 -4.10
N ASN A 204 14.69 6.99 -3.29
CA ASN A 204 15.73 6.27 -2.57
C ASN A 204 15.09 5.05 -1.88
N ASP A 205 15.79 3.92 -1.82
CA ASP A 205 15.30 2.60 -1.35
C ASP A 205 14.70 2.58 0.08
N ASN A 206 14.66 3.72 0.77
CA ASN A 206 14.04 3.91 2.09
C ASN A 206 12.57 4.37 2.07
N GLY A 207 11.90 4.45 0.90
CA GLY A 207 10.43 4.52 0.83
C GLY A 207 9.79 5.82 1.34
N THR A 208 10.56 6.87 1.61
CA THR A 208 10.00 8.18 1.92
C THR A 208 9.63 8.88 0.61
N PRO A 209 8.36 9.29 0.41
CA PRO A 209 8.03 10.18 -0.69
C PRO A 209 8.85 11.47 -0.55
N PRO A 210 9.14 12.18 -1.66
CA PRO A 210 9.70 13.52 -1.57
C PRO A 210 8.68 14.39 -0.85
N ILE A 211 8.84 14.55 0.46
CA ILE A 211 8.10 15.52 1.23
C ILE A 211 8.45 16.86 0.58
N SER A 212 7.47 17.44 -0.13
CA SER A 212 7.53 18.86 -0.45
C SER A 212 7.50 19.57 0.90
N SER A 213 8.67 19.77 1.50
CA SER A 213 8.82 20.62 2.67
C SER A 213 8.07 21.91 2.35
N PRO A 214 7.21 22.42 3.24
CA PRO A 214 6.75 23.79 3.09
C PRO A 214 8.03 24.62 3.04
N GLN A 215 8.35 25.16 1.87
CA GLN A 215 9.35 26.19 1.74
C GLN A 215 8.84 27.28 2.67
N CYS A 216 9.40 27.35 3.89
CA CYS A 216 9.30 28.51 4.74
C CYS A 216 9.57 29.68 3.82
N CYS A 217 8.54 30.50 3.61
CA CYS A 217 8.65 31.71 2.83
C CYS A 217 9.88 32.46 3.35
N LYS A 218 10.89 32.60 2.48
CA LYS A 218 11.86 33.70 2.60
C LYS A 218 11.11 35.00 2.28
N CYS A 219 10.13 35.35 3.11
CA CYS A 219 9.57 36.69 3.16
C CYS A 219 9.99 37.29 4.48
N CYS A 220 10.81 38.33 4.38
CA CYS A 220 11.00 39.34 5.40
C CYS A 220 9.65 39.69 6.02
N CYS A 221 9.42 39.26 7.26
CA CYS A 221 8.77 40.02 8.33
C CYS A 221 8.63 39.11 9.55
N CYS A 222 9.31 39.49 10.62
CA CYS A 222 9.00 39.08 11.98
C CYS A 222 7.50 39.26 12.23
N CYS A 223 6.79 38.20 12.66
CA CYS A 223 5.77 38.20 13.71
C CYS A 223 4.85 36.96 13.64
N CYS A 224 4.67 36.33 14.81
CA CYS A 224 3.54 35.49 15.21
C CYS A 224 3.48 34.01 14.75
N CYS A 225 4.29 33.16 15.41
CA CYS A 225 3.86 31.79 15.73
C CYS A 225 3.72 31.65 17.26
N PRO A 226 2.51 31.65 17.84
CA PRO A 226 2.34 31.09 19.17
C PRO A 226 2.31 29.57 19.03
N PHE A 227 3.44 28.93 19.32
CA PHE A 227 3.45 27.54 19.77
C PHE A 227 2.64 27.46 21.06
N LYS A 228 1.52 26.73 21.07
CA LYS A 228 0.95 26.25 22.32
C LYS A 228 1.16 24.74 22.39
N LYS A 229 2.20 24.38 23.16
CA LYS A 229 2.32 23.07 23.81
C LYS A 229 1.23 22.99 24.88
N ILE A 230 0.41 21.96 24.83
CA ILE A 230 0.12 20.93 25.86
C ILE A 230 -0.85 19.95 25.20
#